data_AF-A0A929NU09-F1
#
_entry.id   AF-A0A929NU09-F1
#
_cell.length_a   1.000
_cell.length_b   1.000
_cell.length_c   1.000
_cell.angle_alpha   90.00
_cell.angle_beta   90.00
_cell.angle_gamma   90.00
#
_symmetry.space_group_name_H-M   'P 1'
#
loop_
_entity.id
_entity.type
_entity.pdbx_description
1 polymer ?
#
loop_
_entity_poly.entity_id
_entity_poly.type
_entity_poly.pdbx_seq_one_letter_code
_entity_poly.pdbx_strand_id
1 'polypeptide(L)'
;VRRSVEPDDWPIEVQTPNGETLTVELAETRPGRYEATLPVDEAGLYRVSDGINVAMAAVGALNPLEWADVRTSETVPAPLTEATRGSVNWLADGLPQIRRTAPDRAPSGRGWIGLVANGDYLVTGVRQIPALPAWLALMLALGMAVIAWRREGQ
;
A
#
# COMPACT_ATOMS: atom_id res chain seq x y z
N VAL A 1 13.01 19.83 23.86
CA VAL A 1 13.67 21.15 24.10
C VAL A 1 13.22 22.10 23.02
N ARG A 2 12.56 23.21 23.37
CA ARG A 2 12.16 24.29 22.47
C ARG A 2 13.07 25.50 22.69
N ARG A 3 13.37 26.26 21.63
CA ARG A 3 14.09 27.54 21.71
C ARG A 3 13.24 28.61 21.04
N SER A 4 13.03 29.73 21.73
CA SER A 4 12.25 30.87 21.24
C SER A 4 12.95 32.19 21.57
N VAL A 5 12.71 33.21 20.74
CA VAL A 5 13.17 34.59 20.97
C VAL A 5 12.12 35.38 21.76
N GLU A 6 10.86 34.97 21.69
CA GLU A 6 9.73 35.56 22.40
C GLU A 6 9.34 34.65 23.58
N PRO A 7 8.86 35.22 24.71
CA PRO A 7 8.30 34.43 25.79
C PRO A 7 7.11 33.60 25.29
N ASP A 8 7.19 32.28 25.45
CA ASP A 8 6.17 31.34 24.99
C ASP A 8 5.95 30.26 26.05
N ASP A 9 4.79 30.31 26.68
CA ASP A 9 4.31 29.44 27.76
C ASP A 9 3.28 28.41 27.26
N TRP A 10 3.03 28.31 25.96
CA TRP A 10 2.03 27.37 25.45
C TRP A 10 2.51 25.92 25.54
N PRO A 11 1.59 25.00 25.90
CA PRO A 11 1.90 23.58 25.98
C PRO A 11 2.17 22.99 24.59
N ILE A 12 2.89 21.88 24.58
CA ILE A 12 3.12 21.07 23.38
C ILE A 12 2.25 19.82 23.41
N GLU A 13 1.89 19.32 22.24
CA GLU A 13 1.21 18.05 22.08
C GLU A 13 2.22 16.96 21.72
N VAL A 14 2.18 15.85 22.46
CA VAL A 14 2.98 14.65 22.22
C VAL A 14 2.05 13.52 21.85
N GLN A 15 2.07 13.11 20.60
CA GLN A 15 1.38 11.91 20.13
C GLN A 15 2.28 10.69 20.29
N THR A 16 1.75 9.67 20.97
CA THR A 16 2.41 8.38 21.21
C THR A 16 2.38 7.49 19.95
N PRO A 17 3.18 6.42 19.90
CA PRO A 17 3.13 5.45 18.81
C PRO A 17 1.76 4.76 18.65
N ASN A 18 0.98 4.65 19.73
CA ASN A 18 -0.36 4.07 19.73
C ASN A 18 -1.45 5.07 19.24
N GLY A 19 -1.09 6.35 19.07
CA GLY A 19 -1.97 7.41 18.57
C GLY A 19 -2.61 8.30 19.64
N GLU A 20 -2.41 8.00 20.92
CA GLU A 20 -2.84 8.85 22.05
C GLU A 20 -2.08 10.18 22.04
N THR A 21 -2.78 11.29 22.35
CA THR A 21 -2.18 12.63 22.43
C THR A 21 -2.11 13.09 23.88
N LEU A 22 -0.92 13.46 24.31
CA LEU A 22 -0.62 14.00 25.64
C LEU A 22 -0.25 15.48 25.53
N THR A 23 -0.85 16.32 26.36
CA THR A 23 -0.45 17.73 26.48
C THR A 23 0.65 17.86 27.53
N VAL A 24 1.79 18.44 27.16
CA VAL A 24 2.96 18.60 28.03
C VAL A 24 3.32 20.07 28.15
N GLU A 25 3.38 20.57 29.38
CA GLU A 25 3.84 21.93 29.67
C GLU A 25 5.37 21.99 29.69
N LEU A 26 5.93 23.05 29.10
CA LEU A 26 7.38 23.28 29.08
C LEU A 26 7.78 24.29 30.16
N ALA A 27 8.83 23.99 30.91
CA ALA A 27 9.41 24.92 31.87
C ALA A 27 10.57 25.70 31.24
N GLU A 28 10.66 27.01 31.48
CA GLU A 28 11.82 27.80 31.07
C GLU A 28 13.03 27.47 31.95
N THR A 29 14.10 26.97 31.33
CA THR A 29 15.35 26.58 32.03
C THR A 29 16.44 27.64 31.92
N ARG A 30 16.42 28.41 30.83
CA ARG A 30 17.29 29.55 30.54
C ARG A 30 16.50 30.52 29.66
N PRO A 31 16.86 31.82 29.60
CA PRO A 31 16.21 32.78 28.71
C PRO A 31 16.03 32.24 27.29
N GLY A 32 14.78 32.06 26.87
CA GLY A 32 14.41 31.57 25.54
C GLY A 32 14.61 30.05 25.32
N ARG A 33 14.81 29.25 26.38
CA ARG A 33 14.98 27.79 26.31
C ARG A 33 14.01 27.07 27.25
N TYR A 34 13.09 26.34 26.64
CA TYR A 34 11.99 25.66 27.31
C TYR A 34 12.16 24.14 27.24
N GLU A 35 12.00 23.45 28.37
CA GLU A 35 12.21 22.00 28.50
C GLU A 35 11.12 21.31 29.32
N ALA A 36 10.82 20.08 28.91
CA ALA A 36 10.03 19.12 29.67
C ALA A 36 10.68 17.74 29.52
N THR A 37 10.51 16.90 30.54
CA THR A 37 10.90 15.49 30.50
C THR A 37 9.64 14.67 30.66
N LEU A 38 9.34 13.83 29.69
CA LEU A 38 8.21 12.92 29.70
C LEU A 38 8.75 11.49 29.85
N PRO A 39 8.49 10.78 30.96
CA PRO A 39 8.76 9.34 31.02
C PRO A 39 7.83 8.63 30.03
N VAL A 40 8.38 7.69 29.27
CA VAL A 40 7.65 6.94 28.25
C VAL A 40 7.98 5.45 28.38
N ASP A 41 6.94 4.62 28.32
CA ASP A 41 7.07 3.16 28.52
C ASP A 41 6.89 2.38 27.21
N GLU A 42 6.45 3.04 26.13
CA GLU A 42 6.24 2.43 24.82
C GLU A 42 7.42 2.70 23.88
N ALA A 43 7.86 1.66 23.17
CA ALA A 43 8.81 1.81 22.08
C ALA A 43 8.06 2.21 20.80
N GLY A 44 8.55 3.22 20.10
CA GLY A 44 8.07 3.64 18.80
C GLY A 44 8.45 5.08 18.45
N LEU A 45 7.75 5.63 17.46
CA LEU A 45 7.93 7.00 17.01
C LEU A 45 6.93 7.92 17.71
N TYR A 46 7.44 8.88 18.47
CA TYR A 46 6.66 9.94 19.10
C TYR A 46 6.68 11.18 18.22
N ARG A 47 5.52 11.82 18.06
CA ARG A 47 5.38 13.10 17.35
C ARG A 47 5.14 14.19 18.38
N VAL A 48 5.99 15.20 18.39
CA VAL A 48 5.88 16.38 19.25
C VAL A 48 5.53 17.59 18.40
N SER A 49 4.47 18.31 18.76
CA SER A 49 3.96 19.47 18.01
C SER A 49 3.74 20.65 18.97
N ASP A 50 4.15 21.84 18.55
CA ASP A 50 3.77 23.11 19.21
C ASP A 50 2.67 23.86 18.44
N GLY A 51 2.05 23.19 17.45
CA GLY A 51 1.05 23.75 16.54
C GLY A 51 1.63 24.37 15.27
N ILE A 52 2.91 24.78 15.28
CA ILE A 52 3.61 25.36 14.12
C ILE A 52 4.71 24.42 13.64
N ASN A 53 5.55 23.97 14.57
CA ASN A 53 6.67 23.08 14.36
C ASN A 53 6.32 21.67 14.82
N VAL A 54 6.85 20.69 14.10
CA VAL A 54 6.74 19.28 14.44
C VAL A 54 8.13 18.68 14.52
N ALA A 55 8.40 17.98 15.63
CA ALA A 55 9.59 17.18 15.84
C ALA A 55 9.20 15.71 16.05
N MET A 56 10.07 14.80 15.63
CA MET A 56 9.87 13.36 15.81
C MET A 56 10.98 12.82 16.71
N ALA A 57 10.61 11.98 17.66
CA ALA A 57 11.54 11.29 18.54
C ALA A 57 11.31 9.78 18.44
N ALA A 58 12.31 9.05 17.97
CA ALA A 58 12.30 7.59 18.02
C ALA A 58 12.77 7.16 19.42
N VAL A 59 11.89 6.49 20.15
CA VAL A 59 12.18 5.89 21.46
C VAL A 59 12.08 4.38 21.29
N GLY A 60 13.13 3.64 21.60
CA GLY A 60 13.10 2.20 21.40
C GLY A 60 14.45 1.56 21.67
N ALA A 61 14.50 0.23 21.50
CA ALA A 61 15.71 -0.55 21.74
C ALA A 61 16.88 -0.03 20.90
N LEU A 62 18.06 0.11 21.50
CA LEU A 62 19.31 0.44 20.78
C LEU A 62 19.61 -0.55 19.64
N ASN A 63 19.05 -1.77 19.71
CA ASN A 63 19.19 -2.81 18.71
C ASN A 63 17.80 -3.35 18.29
N PRO A 64 17.14 -2.73 17.30
CA PRO A 64 15.86 -3.21 16.79
C PRO A 64 15.96 -4.65 16.27
N LEU A 65 14.88 -5.43 16.36
CA LEU A 65 14.84 -6.82 15.89
C LEU A 65 15.14 -6.93 14.39
N GLU A 66 14.74 -5.93 13.62
CA GLU A 66 14.97 -5.81 12.18
C GLU A 66 16.46 -5.67 11.83
N TRP A 67 17.30 -5.26 12.79
CA TRP A 67 18.75 -5.06 12.64
C TRP A 67 19.57 -6.12 13.38
N ALA A 68 18.92 -7.02 14.13
CA ALA A 68 19.60 -8.06 14.89
C ALA A 68 20.31 -9.10 14.00
N ASP A 69 19.78 -9.36 12.80
CA ASP A 69 20.42 -10.20 11.80
C ASP A 69 20.11 -9.71 10.37
N VAL A 70 21.05 -8.97 9.78
CA VAL A 70 20.92 -8.36 8.44
C VAL A 70 21.40 -9.33 7.34
N ARG A 71 21.75 -10.57 7.69
CA ARG A 71 22.20 -11.55 6.70
C ARG A 71 21.01 -12.08 5.92
N THR A 72 21.18 -12.18 4.61
CA THR A 72 20.20 -12.83 3.74
C THR A 72 20.14 -14.32 4.07
N SER A 73 18.95 -14.86 4.33
CA SER A 73 18.77 -16.28 4.67
C SER A 73 17.48 -16.84 4.10
N GLU A 74 17.55 -18.09 3.66
CA GLU A 74 16.39 -18.90 3.27
C GLU A 74 15.75 -19.63 4.46
N THR A 75 16.41 -19.68 5.62
CA THR A 75 15.97 -20.48 6.78
C THR A 75 14.72 -19.92 7.45
N VAL A 76 14.63 -18.59 7.60
CA VAL A 76 13.49 -17.92 8.22
C VAL A 76 12.19 -18.12 7.43
N PRO A 77 12.17 -17.94 6.08
CA PRO A 77 10.97 -18.18 5.29
C PRO A 77 10.69 -19.67 4.98
N ALA A 78 11.63 -20.59 5.25
CA ALA A 78 11.51 -22.00 4.86
C ALA A 78 10.17 -22.66 5.26
N PRO A 79 9.69 -22.55 6.53
CA PRO A 79 8.43 -23.16 6.94
C PRO A 79 7.23 -22.62 6.16
N LEU A 80 7.23 -21.32 5.86
CA LEU A 80 6.18 -20.67 5.08
C LEU A 80 6.20 -21.16 3.63
N THR A 81 7.38 -21.25 3.02
CA THR A 81 7.50 -21.73 1.63
C THR A 81 7.11 -23.19 1.48
N GLU A 82 7.39 -24.03 2.48
CA GLU A 82 6.98 -25.44 2.50
C GLU A 82 5.46 -25.57 2.64
N ALA A 83 4.85 -24.85 3.60
CA ALA A 83 3.41 -24.87 3.81
C ALA A 83 2.61 -24.35 2.60
N THR A 84 3.16 -23.37 1.89
CA THR A 84 2.49 -22.72 0.74
C THR A 84 2.87 -23.34 -0.61
N ARG A 85 3.82 -24.29 -0.65
CA ARG A 85 4.46 -24.79 -1.89
C ARG A 85 5.11 -23.69 -2.73
N GLY A 86 5.50 -22.58 -2.09
CA GLY A 86 6.18 -21.45 -2.70
C GLY A 86 7.65 -21.76 -3.02
N SER A 87 8.46 -20.72 -3.21
CA SER A 87 9.89 -20.87 -3.50
C SER A 87 10.71 -19.70 -2.99
N VAL A 88 11.91 -19.97 -2.49
CA VAL A 88 12.96 -18.96 -2.29
C VAL A 88 13.84 -18.93 -3.54
N ASN A 89 14.14 -17.75 -4.07
CA ASN A 89 15.00 -17.57 -5.23
C ASN A 89 16.09 -16.56 -4.90
N TRP A 90 17.35 -16.93 -5.12
CA TRP A 90 18.49 -16.04 -4.94
C TRP A 90 18.63 -15.14 -6.16
N LEU A 91 18.58 -13.82 -5.94
CA LEU A 91 18.69 -12.85 -7.03
C LEU A 91 20.06 -12.88 -7.73
N ALA A 92 21.09 -13.41 -7.06
CA ALA A 92 22.41 -13.65 -7.64
C ALA A 92 22.36 -14.67 -8.81
N ASP A 93 21.41 -15.61 -8.77
CA ASP A 93 21.23 -16.64 -9.81
C ASP A 93 20.30 -16.16 -10.94
N GLY A 94 19.76 -14.94 -10.82
CA GLY A 94 18.88 -14.29 -11.79
C GLY A 94 17.50 -13.95 -11.25
N LEU A 95 16.80 -13.07 -11.97
CA LEU A 95 15.44 -12.67 -11.63
C LEU A 95 14.43 -13.74 -12.07
N PRO A 96 13.59 -14.28 -11.16
CA PRO A 96 12.53 -15.19 -11.55
C PRO A 96 11.44 -14.45 -12.34
N GLN A 97 10.84 -15.13 -13.31
CA GLN A 97 9.66 -14.58 -14.00
C GLN A 97 8.46 -14.58 -13.06
N ILE A 98 7.66 -13.52 -13.07
CA ILE A 98 6.39 -13.48 -12.34
C ILE A 98 5.29 -14.00 -13.27
N ARG A 99 4.52 -14.99 -12.82
CA ARG A 99 3.39 -15.56 -13.57
C ARG A 99 2.11 -15.47 -12.76
N ARG A 100 0.99 -15.13 -13.42
CA ARG A 100 -0.32 -15.25 -12.78
C ARG A 100 -0.75 -16.72 -12.75
N THR A 101 -1.11 -17.22 -11.57
CA THR A 101 -1.55 -18.61 -11.36
C THR A 101 -2.95 -18.64 -10.77
N ALA A 102 -3.74 -19.66 -11.12
CA ALA A 102 -4.99 -19.93 -10.43
C ALA A 102 -4.72 -20.47 -9.01
N PRO A 103 -5.65 -20.32 -8.04
CA PRO A 103 -5.44 -20.75 -6.66
C PRO A 103 -5.12 -22.25 -6.48
N ASP A 104 -5.59 -23.08 -7.40
CA ASP A 104 -5.43 -24.54 -7.44
C ASP A 104 -4.14 -25.01 -8.15
N ARG A 105 -3.40 -24.09 -8.78
CA ARG A 105 -2.18 -24.41 -9.52
C ARG A 105 -0.93 -24.39 -8.63
N ALA A 106 0.18 -24.89 -9.15
CA ALA A 106 1.48 -24.73 -8.51
C ALA A 106 1.81 -23.22 -8.37
N PRO A 107 2.20 -22.73 -7.19
CA PRO A 107 2.49 -21.32 -6.97
C PRO A 107 3.96 -20.96 -7.27
N SER A 108 4.77 -21.91 -7.71
CA SER A 108 6.16 -21.68 -8.13
C SER A 108 6.63 -22.78 -9.11
N GLY A 109 7.76 -22.54 -9.78
CA GLY A 109 8.43 -23.55 -10.60
C GLY A 109 9.84 -23.12 -11.01
N ARG A 110 10.48 -23.90 -11.90
CA ARG A 110 11.85 -23.60 -12.36
C ARG A 110 11.90 -22.22 -13.04
N GLY A 111 12.58 -21.27 -12.41
CA GLY A 111 12.80 -19.91 -12.94
C GLY A 111 11.59 -18.98 -12.90
N TRP A 112 10.53 -19.31 -12.15
CA TRP A 112 9.36 -18.44 -12.05
C TRP A 112 8.64 -18.57 -10.69
N ILE A 113 8.02 -17.46 -10.27
CA ILE A 113 7.17 -17.36 -9.07
C ILE A 113 5.74 -17.02 -9.46
N GLY A 114 4.78 -17.61 -8.76
CA GLY A 114 3.35 -17.44 -9.00
C GLY A 114 2.78 -16.30 -8.17
N LEU A 115 2.01 -15.44 -8.81
CA LEU A 115 1.10 -14.49 -8.18
C LEU A 115 -0.32 -15.00 -8.37
N VAL A 116 -0.98 -15.37 -7.27
CA VAL A 116 -2.35 -15.90 -7.32
C VAL A 116 -3.30 -14.85 -7.91
N ALA A 117 -4.05 -15.24 -8.94
CA ALA A 117 -5.06 -14.39 -9.54
C ALA A 117 -6.35 -14.47 -8.70
N ASN A 118 -6.52 -13.54 -7.76
CA ASN A 118 -7.71 -13.46 -6.88
C ASN A 118 -8.99 -12.99 -7.59
N GLY A 119 -8.94 -12.74 -8.90
CA GLY A 119 -10.11 -12.28 -9.65
C GLY A 119 -10.55 -10.85 -9.34
N ASP A 120 -9.78 -10.08 -8.55
CA ASP A 120 -10.07 -8.67 -8.33
C ASP A 120 -9.89 -7.89 -9.63
N TYR A 121 -11.00 -7.54 -10.27
CA TYR A 121 -11.03 -6.65 -11.42
C TYR A 121 -11.56 -5.29 -10.99
N LEU A 122 -10.77 -4.25 -11.24
CA LEU A 122 -11.27 -2.88 -11.22
C LEU A 122 -11.98 -2.63 -12.56
N VAL A 123 -13.31 -2.49 -12.54
CA VAL A 123 -14.07 -2.14 -13.75
C VAL A 123 -13.82 -0.66 -14.06
N THR A 124 -12.82 -0.39 -14.90
CA THR A 124 -12.41 0.98 -15.25
C THR A 124 -13.30 1.63 -16.31
N GLY A 125 -14.28 0.91 -16.86
CA GLY A 125 -15.26 1.47 -17.79
C GLY A 125 -16.04 0.42 -18.57
N VAL A 126 -17.20 0.83 -19.08
CA VAL A 126 -18.03 0.03 -19.98
C VAL A 126 -17.89 0.59 -21.39
N ARG A 127 -17.46 -0.24 -22.35
CA ARG A 127 -17.39 0.11 -23.76
C ARG A 127 -18.51 -0.61 -24.51
N GLN A 128 -19.43 0.13 -25.11
CA GLN A 128 -20.42 -0.43 -26.02
C GLN A 128 -19.80 -0.59 -27.41
N ILE A 129 -19.70 -1.82 -27.88
CA ILE A 129 -19.25 -2.14 -29.23
C ILE A 129 -20.51 -2.44 -30.06
N PRO A 130 -20.76 -1.74 -31.17
CA PRO A 130 -21.90 -2.03 -32.04
C PRO A 130 -21.84 -3.47 -32.53
N ALA A 131 -22.97 -4.19 -32.47
CA ALA A 131 -23.04 -5.59 -32.91
C ALA A 131 -22.76 -5.78 -34.41
N LEU A 132 -22.97 -4.73 -35.21
CA LEU A 132 -22.78 -4.73 -36.65
C LEU A 132 -22.48 -3.30 -37.17
N PRO A 133 -21.71 -3.16 -38.25
CA PRO A 133 -21.46 -1.87 -38.88
C PRO A 133 -22.75 -1.21 -39.38
N ALA A 134 -22.86 0.12 -39.28
CA ALA A 134 -24.06 0.87 -39.67
C ALA A 134 -24.50 0.62 -41.13
N TRP A 135 -23.54 0.47 -42.06
CA TRP A 135 -23.85 0.19 -43.47
C TRP A 135 -24.49 -1.19 -43.67
N LEU A 136 -24.08 -2.19 -42.90
CA LEU A 136 -24.65 -3.54 -42.97
C LEU A 136 -26.07 -3.54 -42.41
N ALA A 137 -26.30 -2.80 -41.32
CA ALA A 137 -27.63 -2.58 -40.76
C ALA A 137 -28.57 -1.94 -41.79
N LEU A 138 -28.09 -0.93 -42.51
CA LEU A 138 -28.84 -0.26 -43.56
C LEU A 138 -29.19 -1.21 -44.71
N MET A 139 -28.23 -2.02 -45.17
CA MET A 139 -28.49 -3.01 -46.22
C MET A 139 -29.53 -4.04 -45.79
N LEU A 140 -29.48 -4.53 -44.55
CA LEU A 140 -30.48 -5.45 -44.01
C LEU A 140 -31.87 -4.79 -43.92
N ALA A 141 -31.95 -3.56 -43.44
CA ALA A 141 -33.20 -2.81 -43.35
C ALA A 141 -33.83 -2.58 -44.73
N LEU A 142 -33.05 -2.14 -45.71
CA LEU A 142 -33.50 -1.98 -47.10
C LEU A 142 -33.92 -3.31 -47.72
N GLY A 143 -33.14 -4.36 -47.50
CA GLY A 143 -33.47 -5.71 -47.97
C GLY A 143 -34.80 -6.21 -47.41
N MET A 144 -35.03 -6.04 -46.10
CA MET A 144 -36.31 -6.40 -45.47
C MET A 144 -37.46 -5.54 -46.00
N ALA A 145 -37.25 -4.24 -46.21
CA ALA A 145 -38.28 -3.36 -46.77
C ALA A 145 -38.68 -3.78 -48.20
N VAL A 146 -37.71 -4.13 -49.04
CA VAL A 146 -37.99 -4.63 -50.40
C VAL A 146 -38.74 -5.97 -50.35
N ILE A 147 -38.34 -6.90 -49.48
CA ILE A 147 -39.04 -8.17 -49.30
C ILE A 147 -40.48 -7.95 -48.82
N ALA A 148 -40.69 -7.08 -47.84
CA ALA A 148 -42.01 -6.76 -47.32
C ALA A 148 -42.90 -6.12 -48.39
N TRP A 149 -42.39 -5.12 -49.13
CA TRP A 149 -43.11 -4.47 -50.23
C TRP A 149 -43.52 -5.47 -51.31
N ARG A 150 -42.63 -6.42 -51.64
CA ARG A 150 -42.91 -7.44 -52.65
C ARG A 150 -43.97 -8.46 -52.21
N ARG A 151 -44.12 -8.69 -50.89
CA ARG A 151 -45.17 -9.56 -50.34
C ARG A 151 -46.52 -8.87 -50.29
N GLU A 152 -46.55 -7.58 -50.00
CA GLU A 152 -47.79 -6.78 -49.93
C GLU A 152 -48.32 -6.33 -51.30
N GLY A 153 -47.44 -6.31 -52.31
CA GLY A 153 -47.79 -5.99 -53.70
C GLY A 153 -48.30 -7.17 -54.53
N GLN A 154 -48.47 -8.35 -53.92
CA GLN A 154 -49.18 -9.50 -54.48
C GLN A 154 -50.57 -9.61 -53.85
#